data_AF-A0A7N2KRZ7-F1
#
_entry.id   AF-A0A7N2KRZ7-F1
#
_cell.length_a   1.000
_cell.length_b   1.000
_cell.length_c   1.000
_cell.angle_alpha   90.00
_cell.angle_beta   90.00
_cell.angle_gamma   90.00
#
_symmetry.space_group_name_H-M   'P 1'
#
loop_
_entity.id
_entity.type
_entity.pdbx_description
1 polymer ?
#
loop_
_entity_poly.entity_id
_entity_poly.type
_entity_poly.pdbx_seq_one_letter_code
_entity_poly.pdbx_strand_id
1 'polypeptide(L)'
;METKVLIVGAGPSGLATSACLTRHSIPHLILEREDCYASLWKKRTYDRLGLHLAKEFCFLPHKPLPPDAPTYMPKDFFLKYIDDYVSQFNIKPLYHRTVESASLIEGGKKWRIEAKNTLEGNVEVYHAEFLVVASGENNEGYIPDIKGLSSFPGEILHSNHYKSGSRYKSKDVLVIGCGNSGMEIAYDLEDHGARTSIVIRSPFHVLTKELVHRGMSLLNYLPTYMVDTLITMLARLEYGDLTKFGIYRPPRGPFANKNVTGRSPVIDVGTIGKIQNEEIKVVPEILNIEKNNVKFKNGTEKNFDAIVLATGYKSAANK
;
A
#
# COMPACT_ATOMS: atom_id res chain seq x y z
N MET A 1 21.72 0.61 -25.52
CA MET A 1 21.44 2.06 -25.66
C MET A 1 22.15 2.84 -24.56
N GLU A 2 22.43 4.12 -24.77
CA GLU A 2 23.13 4.98 -23.80
C GLU A 2 22.24 6.16 -23.39
N THR A 3 22.23 6.48 -22.09
CA THR A 3 21.50 7.62 -21.52
C THR A 3 22.28 8.20 -20.35
N LYS A 4 22.02 9.44 -19.96
CA LYS A 4 22.65 10.01 -18.76
C LYS A 4 22.05 9.43 -17.49
N VAL A 5 20.72 9.36 -17.41
CA VAL A 5 19.99 8.77 -16.29
C VAL A 5 19.05 7.67 -16.79
N LEU A 6 19.05 6.52 -16.11
CA LEU A 6 18.03 5.48 -16.29
C LEU A 6 17.15 5.40 -15.05
N ILE A 7 15.84 5.48 -15.23
CA ILE A 7 14.83 5.36 -14.17
C ILE A 7 14.16 4.00 -14.30
N VAL A 8 14.11 3.22 -13.21
CA VAL A 8 13.43 1.92 -13.16
C VAL A 8 12.09 2.09 -12.45
N GLY A 9 11.00 2.03 -13.21
CA GLY A 9 9.63 2.16 -12.72
C GLY A 9 8.98 3.49 -13.09
N ALA A 10 7.75 3.42 -13.60
CA ALA A 10 6.90 4.56 -13.96
C ALA A 10 5.74 4.74 -12.96
N GLY A 11 5.98 4.48 -11.67
CA GLY A 11 5.10 4.90 -10.59
C GLY A 11 5.26 6.41 -10.27
N PRO A 12 4.51 6.95 -9.29
CA PRO A 12 4.58 8.37 -8.94
C PRO A 12 6.00 8.90 -8.71
N SER A 13 6.87 8.12 -8.06
CA SER A 13 8.28 8.48 -7.84
C SER A 13 9.06 8.62 -9.15
N GLY A 14 8.94 7.65 -10.07
CA GLY A 14 9.65 7.68 -11.35
C GLY A 14 9.14 8.78 -12.29
N LEU A 15 7.82 9.00 -12.29
CA LEU A 15 7.21 10.10 -13.05
C LEU A 15 7.68 11.47 -12.53
N ALA A 16 7.70 11.66 -11.21
CA ALA A 16 8.21 12.89 -10.59
C ALA A 16 9.69 13.12 -10.92
N THR A 17 10.53 12.08 -10.84
CA THR A 17 11.94 12.17 -11.22
C THR A 17 12.08 12.59 -12.68
N SER A 18 11.35 11.95 -13.59
CA SER A 18 11.39 12.29 -15.03
C SER A 18 10.99 13.74 -15.30
N ALA A 19 9.93 14.24 -14.66
CA ALA A 19 9.53 15.63 -14.81
C ALA A 19 10.62 16.60 -14.32
N CYS A 20 11.23 16.34 -13.16
CA CYS A 20 12.34 17.16 -12.66
C CYS A 20 13.54 17.15 -13.62
N LEU A 21 13.96 15.97 -14.10
CA LEU A 21 15.07 15.85 -15.07
C LEU A 21 14.75 16.57 -16.38
N THR A 22 13.50 16.51 -16.84
CA THR A 22 13.02 17.23 -18.03
C THR A 22 13.18 18.74 -17.86
N ARG A 23 12.82 19.30 -16.69
CA ARG A 23 12.99 20.75 -16.43
C ARG A 23 14.44 21.19 -16.38
N HIS A 24 15.35 20.29 -16.04
CA HIS A 24 16.80 20.54 -16.04
C HIS A 24 17.48 20.17 -17.36
N SER A 25 16.72 19.80 -18.40
CA SER A 25 17.26 19.37 -19.70
C SER A 25 18.27 18.21 -19.58
N ILE A 26 18.05 17.30 -18.62
CA ILE A 26 18.90 16.13 -18.41
C ILE A 26 18.33 14.94 -19.20
N PRO A 27 19.08 14.36 -20.16
CA PRO A 27 18.65 13.19 -20.91
C PRO A 27 18.38 12.00 -19.99
N HIS A 28 17.23 11.35 -20.13
CA HIS A 28 16.89 10.20 -19.32
C HIS A 28 15.94 9.24 -20.05
N LEU A 29 15.90 8.00 -19.58
CA LEU A 29 14.96 6.97 -20.01
C LEU A 29 14.24 6.39 -18.80
N ILE A 30 13.00 5.96 -18.98
CA ILE A 30 12.23 5.23 -17.97
C ILE A 30 11.92 3.84 -18.52
N LEU A 31 12.26 2.81 -17.75
CA LEU A 31 11.86 1.43 -18.04
C LEU A 31 10.73 1.04 -17.09
N GLU A 32 9.59 0.62 -17.63
CA GLU A 32 8.43 0.15 -16.88
C GLU A 32 8.12 -1.29 -17.26
N ARG A 33 7.92 -2.15 -16.26
CA ARG A 33 7.63 -3.57 -16.47
C ARG A 33 6.24 -3.77 -17.05
N GLU A 34 5.27 -2.99 -16.61
CA GLU A 34 3.88 -3.10 -17.01
C GLU A 34 3.63 -2.36 -18.35
N ASP A 35 2.42 -2.50 -18.87
CA ASP A 35 1.94 -1.83 -20.10
C ASP A 35 1.50 -0.36 -19.88
N CYS A 36 1.59 0.14 -18.65
CA CYS A 36 1.10 1.45 -18.27
C CYS A 36 1.89 2.02 -17.09
N TYR A 37 1.92 3.35 -16.98
CA TYR A 37 2.43 4.03 -15.79
C TYR A 37 1.45 3.91 -14.62
N ALA A 38 1.96 4.10 -13.40
CA ALA A 38 1.19 4.00 -12.15
C ALA A 38 0.37 2.69 -12.06
N SER A 39 0.92 1.60 -12.58
CA SER A 39 0.27 0.28 -12.69
C SER A 39 -0.28 -0.25 -11.37
N LEU A 40 0.39 0.04 -10.23
CA LEU A 40 -0.14 -0.25 -8.90
C LEU A 40 -1.55 0.33 -8.73
N TRP A 41 -1.71 1.62 -9.02
CA TRP A 41 -2.97 2.35 -8.87
C TRP A 41 -4.00 1.94 -9.93
N LYS A 42 -3.57 1.75 -11.19
CA LYS A 42 -4.48 1.39 -12.29
C LYS A 42 -4.98 -0.06 -12.19
N LYS A 43 -4.12 -0.99 -11.78
CA LYS A 43 -4.41 -2.44 -11.88
C LYS A 43 -4.49 -3.18 -10.55
N ARG A 44 -3.71 -2.78 -9.53
CA ARG A 44 -3.47 -3.59 -8.32
C ARG A 44 -4.02 -2.98 -7.03
N THR A 45 -5.04 -2.12 -7.16
CA THR A 45 -5.80 -1.56 -6.04
C THR A 45 -7.27 -1.94 -6.14
N TYR A 46 -7.95 -1.91 -4.99
CA TYR A 46 -9.39 -2.03 -4.90
C TYR A 46 -10.11 -0.75 -5.30
N ASP A 47 -11.40 -0.85 -5.59
CA ASP A 47 -12.14 0.19 -6.30
C ASP A 47 -12.44 1.39 -5.40
N ARG A 48 -12.78 1.14 -4.13
CA ARG A 48 -13.09 2.18 -3.13
C ARG A 48 -11.88 3.00 -2.66
N LEU A 49 -10.66 2.63 -3.06
CA LEU A 49 -9.45 3.22 -2.51
C LEU A 49 -9.48 4.75 -2.65
N GLY A 50 -9.17 5.43 -1.55
CA GLY A 50 -8.87 6.86 -1.55
C GLY A 50 -7.53 7.12 -0.89
N LEU A 51 -6.88 8.24 -1.22
CA LEU A 51 -5.71 8.67 -0.50
C LEU A 51 -6.08 8.96 0.96
N HIS A 52 -5.28 8.42 1.87
CA HIS A 52 -5.46 8.66 3.30
C HIS A 52 -4.80 9.97 3.78
N LEU A 53 -3.85 10.49 3.00
CA LEU A 53 -3.19 11.75 3.28
C LEU A 53 -3.93 12.91 2.61
N ALA A 54 -3.84 14.08 3.26
CA ALA A 54 -4.41 15.31 2.74
C ALA A 54 -3.66 15.80 1.49
N LYS A 55 -4.36 16.51 0.61
CA LYS A 55 -3.93 16.87 -0.75
C LYS A 55 -2.59 17.60 -0.81
N GLU A 56 -2.31 18.45 0.17
CA GLU A 56 -1.05 19.19 0.32
C GLU A 56 0.18 18.27 0.50
N PHE A 57 -0.01 17.00 0.84
CA PHE A 57 1.06 16.01 0.96
C PHE A 57 1.16 15.07 -0.25
N CYS A 58 0.30 15.23 -1.27
CA CYS A 58 0.12 14.23 -2.32
C CYS A 58 0.43 14.72 -3.74
N PHE A 59 0.71 16.00 -3.95
CA PHE A 59 1.04 16.52 -5.27
C PHE A 59 2.49 16.21 -5.66
N LEU A 60 2.70 15.92 -6.94
CA LEU A 60 4.02 15.71 -7.52
C LEU A 60 4.70 17.06 -7.84
N PRO A 61 6.06 17.09 -7.85
CA PRO A 61 6.82 18.29 -8.14
C PRO A 61 6.33 18.99 -9.41
N HIS A 62 6.31 20.32 -9.37
CA HIS A 62 5.95 21.18 -10.51
C HIS A 62 4.49 21.12 -10.97
N LYS A 63 3.61 20.43 -10.25
CA LYS A 63 2.18 20.42 -10.54
C LYS A 63 1.35 20.43 -9.25
N PRO A 64 1.07 21.61 -8.68
CA PRO A 64 0.17 21.71 -7.54
C PRO A 64 -1.24 21.23 -7.89
N LEU A 65 -1.99 20.82 -6.88
CA LEU A 65 -3.40 20.47 -7.04
C LEU A 65 -4.25 21.75 -7.11
N PRO A 66 -5.39 21.74 -7.83
CA PRO A 66 -6.25 22.90 -7.90
C PRO A 66 -6.91 23.17 -6.54
N PRO A 67 -7.29 24.43 -6.22
CA PRO A 67 -7.80 24.79 -4.90
C PRO A 67 -9.06 24.01 -4.48
N ASP A 68 -9.91 23.68 -5.44
CA ASP A 68 -11.16 22.93 -5.31
C ASP A 68 -10.96 21.39 -5.25
N ALA A 69 -9.73 20.89 -5.40
CA ALA A 69 -9.45 19.47 -5.25
C ALA A 69 -9.91 18.94 -3.88
N PRO A 70 -10.47 17.72 -3.80
CA PRO A 70 -10.84 17.11 -2.52
C PRO A 70 -9.65 17.05 -1.56
N THR A 71 -9.89 17.30 -0.26
CA THR A 71 -8.85 17.19 0.77
C THR A 71 -8.23 15.79 0.77
N TYR A 72 -9.06 14.75 0.67
CA TYR A 72 -8.62 13.36 0.53
C TYR A 72 -9.06 12.86 -0.85
N MET A 73 -8.11 12.71 -1.76
CA MET A 73 -8.40 12.42 -3.16
C MET A 73 -8.90 10.97 -3.34
N PRO A 74 -10.06 10.76 -3.99
CA PRO A 74 -10.45 9.45 -4.48
C PRO A 74 -9.44 8.92 -5.52
N LYS A 75 -9.35 7.60 -5.67
CA LYS A 75 -8.46 6.94 -6.64
C LYS A 75 -8.62 7.50 -8.06
N ASP A 76 -9.84 7.67 -8.55
CA ASP A 76 -10.08 8.15 -9.92
C ASP A 76 -9.59 9.59 -10.13
N PHE A 77 -9.75 10.45 -9.12
CA PHE A 77 -9.21 11.81 -9.16
C PHE A 77 -7.66 11.77 -9.19
N PHE A 78 -7.05 10.92 -8.35
CA PHE A 78 -5.60 10.76 -8.34
C PHE A 78 -5.07 10.22 -9.68
N LEU A 79 -5.75 9.24 -10.29
CA LEU A 79 -5.38 8.71 -11.60
C LEU A 79 -5.47 9.78 -12.69
N LYS A 80 -6.55 10.57 -12.73
CA LYS A 80 -6.67 11.71 -13.63
C LYS A 80 -5.53 12.72 -13.44
N TYR A 81 -5.20 13.04 -12.18
CA TYR A 81 -4.08 13.93 -11.88
C TYR A 81 -2.75 13.41 -12.44
N ILE A 82 -2.49 12.10 -12.32
CA ILE A 82 -1.30 11.44 -12.87
C ILE A 82 -1.33 11.43 -14.41
N ASP A 83 -2.46 11.13 -15.03
CA ASP A 83 -2.61 11.14 -16.49
C ASP A 83 -2.30 12.55 -17.05
N ASP A 84 -2.87 13.58 -16.43
CA ASP A 84 -2.59 14.97 -16.79
C ASP A 84 -1.12 15.33 -16.50
N TYR A 85 -0.47 14.72 -15.51
CA TYR A 85 0.95 14.98 -15.16
C TYR A 85 1.88 14.43 -16.25
N VAL A 86 1.63 13.18 -16.66
CA VAL A 86 2.35 12.52 -17.77
C VAL A 86 2.19 13.32 -19.06
N SER A 87 0.98 13.80 -19.36
CA SER A 87 0.71 14.63 -20.53
C SER A 87 1.47 15.97 -20.49
N GLN A 88 1.38 16.71 -19.37
CA GLN A 88 2.01 18.02 -19.21
C GLN A 88 3.54 17.99 -19.39
N PHE A 89 4.20 16.93 -18.89
CA PHE A 89 5.65 16.77 -19.00
C PHE A 89 6.09 15.89 -20.17
N ASN A 90 5.15 15.46 -21.03
CA ASN A 90 5.40 14.59 -22.19
C ASN A 90 6.24 13.35 -21.83
N ILE A 91 5.92 12.71 -20.70
CA ILE A 91 6.67 11.57 -20.17
C ILE A 91 6.32 10.32 -20.99
N LYS A 92 7.33 9.63 -21.52
CA LYS A 92 7.17 8.44 -22.36
C LYS A 92 8.00 7.26 -21.83
N PRO A 93 7.45 6.46 -20.90
CA PRO A 93 8.13 5.25 -20.46
C PRO A 93 8.24 4.21 -21.57
N LEU A 94 9.33 3.44 -21.56
CA LEU A 94 9.45 2.21 -22.33
C LEU A 94 8.79 1.09 -21.53
N TYR A 95 7.55 0.77 -21.91
CA TYR A 95 6.75 -0.28 -21.28
C TYR A 95 7.25 -1.68 -21.61
N HIS A 96 6.80 -2.68 -20.85
CA HIS A 96 7.17 -4.08 -21.03
C HIS A 96 8.67 -4.36 -20.86
N ARG A 97 9.41 -3.48 -20.18
CA ARG A 97 10.84 -3.66 -19.87
C ARG A 97 10.98 -4.02 -18.41
N THR A 98 11.20 -5.30 -18.12
CA THR A 98 11.52 -5.77 -16.77
C THR A 98 13.02 -5.64 -16.58
N VAL A 99 13.47 -4.72 -15.73
CA VAL A 99 14.87 -4.67 -15.33
C VAL A 99 15.17 -5.88 -14.45
N GLU A 100 16.12 -6.72 -14.88
CA GLU A 100 16.49 -7.97 -14.21
C GLU A 100 17.78 -7.80 -13.42
N SER A 101 18.73 -6.99 -13.91
CA SER A 101 20.01 -6.75 -13.24
C SER A 101 20.54 -5.34 -13.54
N ALA A 102 21.33 -4.81 -12.61
CA ALA A 102 22.11 -3.60 -12.80
C ALA A 102 23.45 -3.72 -12.06
N SER A 103 24.56 -3.48 -12.77
CA SER A 103 25.91 -3.56 -12.20
C SER A 103 26.75 -2.36 -12.63
N LEU A 104 27.68 -1.94 -11.78
CA LEU A 104 28.66 -0.93 -12.15
C LEU A 104 29.71 -1.57 -13.05
N ILE A 105 30.03 -0.93 -14.18
CA ILE A 105 31.04 -1.44 -15.12
C ILE A 105 32.44 -1.26 -14.52
N GLU A 106 33.24 -2.32 -14.51
CA GLU A 106 34.62 -2.27 -14.02
C GLU A 106 35.46 -1.23 -14.79
N GLY A 107 36.22 -0.41 -14.05
CA GLY A 107 37.02 0.68 -14.60
C GLY A 107 36.22 1.91 -15.05
N GLY A 108 34.88 1.90 -14.94
CA GLY A 108 34.00 2.98 -15.38
C GLY A 108 33.15 3.60 -14.25
N LYS A 109 32.57 4.77 -14.55
CA LYS A 109 31.56 5.46 -13.70
C LYS A 109 30.11 5.21 -14.17
N LYS A 110 29.88 4.17 -14.98
CA LYS A 110 28.59 3.89 -15.62
C LYS A 110 28.02 2.56 -15.16
N TRP A 111 26.71 2.52 -15.06
CA TRP A 111 25.90 1.33 -14.84
C TRP A 111 25.65 0.61 -16.16
N ARG A 112 25.72 -0.71 -16.13
CA ARG A 112 25.18 -1.62 -17.15
C ARG A 112 23.88 -2.20 -16.59
N ILE A 113 22.79 -2.02 -17.30
CA ILE A 113 21.44 -2.45 -16.90
C ILE A 113 20.91 -3.42 -17.95
N GLU A 114 20.48 -4.59 -17.50
CA GLU A 114 19.81 -5.58 -18.35
C GLU A 114 18.31 -5.54 -18.10
N ALA A 115 17.55 -5.37 -19.18
CA ALA A 115 16.11 -5.40 -19.14
C ALA A 115 15.56 -6.41 -20.14
N LYS A 116 14.68 -7.29 -19.68
CA LYS A 116 13.93 -8.19 -20.55
C LYS A 116 12.73 -7.46 -21.13
N ASN A 117 12.67 -7.39 -22.45
CA ASN A 117 11.48 -6.94 -23.17
C ASN A 117 10.50 -8.12 -23.23
N THR A 118 9.40 -8.01 -22.50
CA THR A 118 8.45 -9.13 -22.34
C THR A 118 7.54 -9.34 -23.54
N LEU A 119 7.52 -8.41 -24.50
CA LEU A 119 6.79 -8.58 -25.76
C LEU A 119 7.62 -9.32 -26.81
N GLU A 120 8.90 -8.96 -26.94
CA GLU A 120 9.81 -9.54 -27.94
C GLU A 120 10.58 -10.76 -27.40
N GLY A 121 10.65 -10.92 -26.07
CA GLY A 121 11.35 -12.04 -25.41
C GLY A 121 12.88 -11.89 -25.38
N ASN A 122 13.44 -10.82 -25.94
CA ASN A 122 14.86 -10.51 -25.96
C ASN A 122 15.30 -9.70 -24.72
N VAL A 123 16.62 -9.71 -24.48
CA VAL A 123 17.26 -8.90 -23.43
C VAL A 123 17.88 -7.67 -24.09
N GLU A 124 17.50 -6.50 -23.59
CA GLU A 124 18.02 -5.20 -23.99
C GLU A 124 19.07 -4.75 -22.96
N VAL A 125 20.22 -4.26 -23.43
CA VAL A 125 21.28 -3.72 -22.56
C VAL A 125 21.36 -2.20 -22.65
N TYR A 126 21.30 -1.56 -21.50
CA TYR A 126 21.38 -0.11 -21.33
C TYR A 126 22.63 0.28 -20.55
N HIS A 127 23.19 1.44 -20.89
CA HIS A 127 24.28 2.05 -20.16
C HIS A 127 23.86 3.43 -19.66
N ALA A 128 24.12 3.72 -18.38
CA ALA A 128 23.77 5.00 -17.78
C ALA A 128 24.81 5.50 -16.78
N GLU A 129 25.02 6.81 -16.68
CA GLU A 129 25.88 7.40 -15.64
C GLU A 129 25.20 7.30 -14.26
N PHE A 130 23.89 7.50 -14.21
CA PHE A 130 23.09 7.44 -12.99
C PHE A 130 21.93 6.45 -13.14
N LEU A 131 21.67 5.70 -12.08
CA LEU A 131 20.54 4.80 -11.96
C LEU A 131 19.61 5.29 -10.86
N VAL A 132 18.33 5.48 -11.19
CA VAL A 132 17.27 5.80 -10.22
C VAL A 132 16.35 4.59 -10.09
N VAL A 133 16.28 4.01 -8.89
CA VAL A 133 15.39 2.90 -8.59
C VAL A 133 14.07 3.44 -8.04
N ALA A 134 13.04 3.45 -8.87
CA ALA A 134 11.68 3.92 -8.57
C ALA A 134 10.64 2.78 -8.65
N SER A 135 11.06 1.55 -8.32
CA SER A 135 10.25 0.33 -8.44
C SER A 135 9.18 0.15 -7.35
N GLY A 136 9.21 0.99 -6.31
CA GLY A 136 8.26 1.01 -5.19
C GLY A 136 8.47 -0.11 -4.16
N GLU A 137 7.95 0.12 -2.95
CA GLU A 137 8.07 -0.83 -1.83
C GLU A 137 6.96 -1.90 -1.84
N ASN A 138 5.78 -1.57 -2.37
CA ASN A 138 4.60 -2.43 -2.39
C ASN A 138 4.47 -3.20 -3.71
N ASN A 139 5.44 -4.04 -4.04
CA ASN A 139 5.49 -4.69 -5.35
C ASN A 139 4.86 -6.10 -5.35
N GLU A 140 5.40 -7.01 -4.53
CA GLU A 140 4.97 -8.41 -4.48
C GLU A 140 4.18 -8.67 -3.21
N GLY A 141 2.97 -9.22 -3.34
CA GLY A 141 2.14 -9.56 -2.17
C GLY A 141 2.84 -10.59 -1.29
N TYR A 142 2.88 -10.36 0.02
CA TYR A 142 3.49 -11.29 0.95
C TYR A 142 2.48 -12.34 1.38
N ILE A 143 2.63 -13.57 0.90
CA ILE A 143 1.84 -14.71 1.38
C ILE A 143 2.59 -15.36 2.55
N PRO A 144 2.07 -15.32 3.79
CA PRO A 144 2.70 -15.98 4.92
C PRO A 144 2.55 -17.51 4.83
N ASP A 145 3.49 -18.22 5.42
CA ASP A 145 3.38 -19.67 5.60
C ASP A 145 2.38 -19.97 6.73
N ILE A 146 1.14 -20.24 6.36
CA ILE A 146 0.07 -20.63 7.28
C ILE A 146 -0.24 -22.11 7.06
N LYS A 147 -0.12 -22.91 8.12
CA LYS A 147 -0.35 -24.35 8.07
C LYS A 147 -1.75 -24.67 7.54
N GLY A 148 -1.81 -25.38 6.41
CA GLY A 148 -3.05 -25.80 5.77
C GLY A 148 -3.72 -24.73 4.89
N LEU A 149 -3.10 -23.57 4.66
CA LEU A 149 -3.66 -22.55 3.76
C LEU A 149 -3.86 -23.09 2.34
N SER A 150 -2.94 -23.91 1.83
CA SER A 150 -3.04 -24.51 0.49
C SER A 150 -4.15 -25.56 0.34
N SER A 151 -4.70 -26.08 1.45
CA SER A 151 -5.81 -27.05 1.42
C SER A 151 -7.18 -26.39 1.60
N PHE A 152 -7.24 -25.06 1.76
CA PHE A 152 -8.49 -24.33 1.84
C PHE A 152 -9.24 -24.43 0.50
N PRO A 153 -10.48 -24.94 0.47
CA PRO A 153 -11.20 -25.22 -0.77
C PRO A 153 -11.82 -23.95 -1.40
N GLY A 154 -11.92 -22.86 -0.65
CA GLY A 154 -12.50 -21.60 -1.10
C GLY A 154 -11.49 -20.67 -1.78
N GLU A 155 -11.94 -19.46 -2.11
CA GLU A 155 -11.09 -18.45 -2.73
C GLU A 155 -10.06 -17.91 -1.72
N ILE A 156 -8.77 -17.92 -2.11
CA ILE A 156 -7.71 -17.22 -1.40
C ILE A 156 -7.14 -16.16 -2.35
N LEU A 157 -7.16 -14.90 -1.94
CA LEU A 157 -6.53 -13.83 -2.70
C LEU A 157 -5.72 -12.92 -1.79
N HIS A 158 -4.67 -12.32 -2.36
CA HIS A 158 -3.97 -11.23 -1.71
C HIS A 158 -4.65 -9.88 -2.01
N SER A 159 -4.48 -8.91 -1.11
CA SER A 159 -5.12 -7.59 -1.18
C SER A 159 -4.90 -6.81 -2.49
N ASN A 160 -3.84 -7.11 -3.24
CA ASN A 160 -3.56 -6.52 -4.57
C ASN A 160 -4.48 -7.06 -5.69
N HIS A 161 -5.13 -8.21 -5.47
CA HIS A 161 -6.10 -8.81 -6.38
C HIS A 161 -7.55 -8.54 -5.95
N TYR A 162 -7.76 -8.01 -4.75
CA TYR A 162 -9.08 -7.61 -4.27
C TYR A 162 -9.57 -6.37 -5.03
N LYS A 163 -10.87 -6.36 -5.38
CA LYS A 163 -11.51 -5.25 -6.11
C LYS A 163 -12.67 -4.62 -5.34
N SER A 164 -13.64 -5.44 -4.96
CA SER A 164 -14.84 -5.00 -4.27
C SER A 164 -15.43 -6.14 -3.45
N GLY A 165 -16.09 -5.78 -2.34
CA GLY A 165 -16.85 -6.66 -1.46
C GLY A 165 -18.10 -7.26 -2.09
N SER A 166 -18.60 -6.67 -3.18
CA SER A 166 -19.85 -7.06 -3.86
C SER A 166 -19.98 -8.55 -4.19
N ARG A 167 -18.87 -9.23 -4.52
CA ARG A 167 -18.86 -10.68 -4.83
C ARG A 167 -18.95 -11.61 -3.61
N TYR A 168 -18.92 -11.05 -2.40
CA TYR A 168 -18.88 -11.77 -1.14
C TYR A 168 -20.16 -11.60 -0.31
N LYS A 169 -21.21 -11.03 -0.90
CA LYS A 169 -22.51 -10.90 -0.24
C LYS A 169 -22.96 -12.25 0.34
N SER A 170 -23.31 -12.23 1.62
CA SER A 170 -23.76 -13.40 2.39
C SER A 170 -22.74 -14.54 2.52
N LYS A 171 -21.45 -14.30 2.23
CA LYS A 171 -20.34 -15.24 2.49
C LYS A 171 -19.65 -14.94 3.82
N ASP A 172 -19.10 -15.97 4.46
CA ASP A 172 -18.18 -15.81 5.57
C ASP A 172 -16.76 -15.55 5.03
N VAL A 173 -16.22 -14.35 5.28
CA VAL A 173 -14.90 -13.95 4.75
C VAL A 173 -13.93 -13.64 5.87
N LEU A 174 -12.75 -14.24 5.81
CA LEU A 174 -11.65 -13.99 6.73
C LEU A 174 -10.62 -13.04 6.10
N VAL A 175 -10.43 -11.87 6.69
CA VAL A 175 -9.34 -10.95 6.33
C VAL A 175 -8.15 -11.19 7.25
N ILE A 176 -7.00 -11.54 6.68
CA ILE A 176 -5.78 -11.80 7.45
C ILE A 176 -4.90 -10.55 7.42
N GLY A 177 -4.78 -9.87 8.56
CA GLY A 177 -3.94 -8.68 8.73
C GLY A 177 -4.74 -7.41 8.97
N CYS A 178 -4.21 -6.55 9.84
CA CYS A 178 -4.86 -5.34 10.34
C CYS A 178 -4.14 -4.05 9.91
N GLY A 179 -3.44 -4.08 8.78
CA GLY A 179 -2.93 -2.85 8.17
C GLY A 179 -4.05 -2.05 7.48
N ASN A 180 -3.71 -0.90 6.90
CA ASN A 180 -4.67 -0.06 6.17
C ASN A 180 -5.51 -0.85 5.16
N SER A 181 -4.87 -1.68 4.32
CA SER A 181 -5.61 -2.53 3.38
C SER A 181 -6.54 -3.52 4.06
N GLY A 182 -6.14 -4.15 5.16
CA GLY A 182 -6.97 -5.15 5.84
C GLY A 182 -8.21 -4.54 6.47
N MET A 183 -8.05 -3.38 7.13
CA MET A 183 -9.15 -2.67 7.76
C MET A 183 -10.14 -2.14 6.70
N GLU A 184 -9.62 -1.52 5.62
CA GLU A 184 -10.46 -1.00 4.54
C GLU A 184 -11.17 -2.12 3.75
N ILE A 185 -10.52 -3.26 3.52
CA ILE A 185 -11.15 -4.43 2.88
C ILE A 185 -12.21 -5.03 3.80
N ALA A 186 -11.94 -5.15 5.11
CA ALA A 186 -12.91 -5.69 6.05
C ALA A 186 -14.18 -4.82 6.12
N TYR A 187 -14.02 -3.50 6.12
CA TYR A 187 -15.13 -2.57 6.00
C TYR A 187 -15.89 -2.75 4.67
N ASP A 188 -15.19 -2.83 3.54
CA ASP A 188 -15.83 -2.97 2.22
C ASP A 188 -16.64 -4.27 2.10
N LEU A 189 -16.10 -5.36 2.65
CA LEU A 189 -16.79 -6.65 2.69
C LEU A 189 -18.09 -6.58 3.49
N GLU A 190 -18.03 -6.01 4.69
CA GLU A 190 -19.21 -5.88 5.55
C GLU A 190 -20.26 -4.95 4.95
N ASP A 191 -19.86 -3.82 4.35
CA ASP A 191 -20.77 -2.87 3.68
C ASP A 191 -21.51 -3.52 2.49
N HIS A 192 -20.89 -4.51 1.85
CA HIS A 192 -21.51 -5.32 0.79
C HIS A 192 -22.25 -6.58 1.29
N GLY A 193 -22.41 -6.72 2.61
CA GLY A 193 -23.20 -7.78 3.24
C GLY A 193 -22.48 -9.11 3.43
N ALA A 194 -21.14 -9.13 3.43
CA ALA A 194 -20.37 -10.30 3.84
C ALA A 194 -20.31 -10.42 5.38
N ARG A 195 -20.27 -11.66 5.89
CA ARG A 195 -20.01 -11.94 7.31
C ARG A 195 -18.52 -11.91 7.56
N THR A 196 -18.00 -10.74 7.89
CA THR A 196 -16.56 -10.49 7.92
C THR A 196 -15.93 -10.80 9.26
N SER A 197 -14.78 -11.46 9.25
CA SER A 197 -13.90 -11.58 10.42
C SER A 197 -12.50 -11.13 10.05
N ILE A 198 -11.78 -10.49 10.98
CA ILE A 198 -10.44 -9.94 10.75
C ILE A 198 -9.45 -10.47 11.77
N VAL A 199 -8.31 -10.98 11.29
CA VAL A 199 -7.21 -11.45 12.14
C VAL A 199 -6.38 -10.26 12.60
N ILE A 200 -6.40 -9.99 13.91
CA ILE A 200 -5.56 -8.99 14.57
C ILE A 200 -4.63 -9.70 15.54
N ARG A 201 -3.36 -9.86 15.14
CA ARG A 201 -2.35 -10.58 15.95
C ARG A 201 -1.44 -9.68 16.77
N SER A 202 -1.30 -8.41 16.38
CA SER A 202 -0.30 -7.51 16.96
C SER A 202 -0.91 -6.15 17.28
N PRO A 203 -0.42 -5.47 18.32
CA PRO A 203 -0.83 -4.10 18.62
C PRO A 203 -0.58 -3.15 17.44
N PHE A 204 -1.51 -2.21 17.23
CA PHE A 204 -1.38 -1.14 16.25
C PHE A 204 -2.09 0.13 16.73
N HIS A 205 -1.70 1.27 16.19
CA HIS A 205 -2.43 2.52 16.40
C HIS A 205 -3.49 2.69 15.34
N VAL A 206 -4.68 3.11 15.75
CA VAL A 206 -5.76 3.52 14.85
C VAL A 206 -6.06 5.00 15.07
N LEU A 207 -6.14 5.75 13.98
CA LEU A 207 -6.36 7.20 13.95
C LEU A 207 -7.35 7.56 12.84
N THR A 208 -8.07 8.67 13.00
CA THR A 208 -8.80 9.27 11.86
C THR A 208 -7.83 10.01 10.93
N LYS A 209 -8.28 10.31 9.71
CA LYS A 209 -7.49 11.10 8.74
C LYS A 209 -7.15 12.49 9.27
N GLU A 210 -8.06 13.09 10.05
CA GLU A 210 -7.90 14.43 10.65
C GLU A 210 -6.84 14.41 11.75
N LEU A 211 -6.82 13.35 12.59
CA LEU A 211 -5.79 13.19 13.62
C LEU A 211 -4.40 13.00 12.99
N VAL A 212 -4.31 12.23 11.90
CA VAL A 212 -3.04 12.09 11.16
C VAL A 212 -2.60 13.44 10.58
N HIS A 213 -3.49 14.16 9.90
CA HIS A 213 -3.19 15.47 9.33
C HIS A 213 -2.74 16.49 10.40
N ARG A 214 -3.45 16.56 11.54
CA ARG A 214 -3.06 17.42 12.68
C ARG A 214 -1.70 17.00 13.25
N GLY A 215 -1.48 15.71 13.45
CA GLY A 215 -0.22 15.19 13.98
C GLY A 215 0.95 15.52 13.05
N MET A 216 0.81 15.29 11.74
CA MET A 216 1.82 15.66 10.75
C MET A 216 2.12 17.16 10.74
N SER A 217 1.10 18.00 10.88
CA SER A 217 1.28 19.45 10.95
C SER A 217 2.03 19.89 12.21
N LEU A 218 1.69 19.31 13.37
CA LEU A 218 2.32 19.63 14.65
C LEU A 218 3.78 19.17 14.72
N LEU A 219 4.16 18.11 14.01
CA LEU A 219 5.55 17.63 13.96
C LEU A 219 6.53 18.67 13.35
N ASN A 220 6.03 19.67 12.62
CA ASN A 220 6.85 20.78 12.14
C ASN A 220 7.24 21.77 13.24
N TYR A 221 6.53 21.75 14.37
CA TYR A 221 6.65 22.77 15.43
C TYR A 221 6.96 22.17 16.80
N LEU A 222 6.64 20.90 17.03
CA LEU A 222 6.73 20.23 18.32
C LEU A 222 7.51 18.91 18.22
N PRO A 223 8.24 18.53 19.29
CA PRO A 223 8.88 17.22 19.38
C PRO A 223 7.88 16.06 19.26
N THR A 224 8.32 14.94 18.66
CA THR A 224 7.49 13.75 18.41
C THR A 224 6.77 13.24 19.66
N TYR A 225 7.41 13.26 20.83
CA TYR A 225 6.78 12.74 22.06
C TYR A 225 5.55 13.56 22.48
N MET A 226 5.59 14.89 22.32
CA MET A 226 4.45 15.77 22.65
C MET A 226 3.29 15.52 21.69
N VAL A 227 3.60 15.43 20.40
CA VAL A 227 2.60 15.12 19.36
C VAL A 227 1.99 13.74 19.61
N ASP A 228 2.81 12.73 19.88
CA ASP A 228 2.35 11.37 20.17
C ASP A 228 1.45 11.32 21.40
N THR A 229 1.79 12.01 22.49
CA THR A 229 0.94 12.08 23.68
C THR A 229 -0.42 12.70 23.36
N LEU A 230 -0.43 13.86 22.68
CA LEU A 230 -1.67 14.54 22.32
C LEU A 230 -2.53 13.70 21.38
N ILE A 231 -1.96 13.18 20.30
CA ILE A 231 -2.69 12.41 19.29
C ILE A 231 -3.21 11.09 19.88
N THR A 232 -2.43 10.43 20.75
CA THR A 232 -2.89 9.23 21.45
C THR A 232 -4.05 9.55 22.41
N MET A 233 -4.01 10.69 23.11
CA MET A 233 -5.11 11.13 23.97
C MET A 233 -6.38 11.39 23.15
N LEU A 234 -6.27 12.14 22.05
CA LEU A 234 -7.42 12.42 21.17
C LEU A 234 -7.99 11.13 20.56
N ALA A 235 -7.14 10.19 20.14
CA ALA A 235 -7.59 8.89 19.64
C ALA A 235 -8.29 8.04 20.72
N ARG A 236 -7.93 8.18 22.00
CA ARG A 236 -8.64 7.53 23.11
C ARG A 236 -10.02 8.16 23.34
N LEU A 237 -10.15 9.47 23.17
CA LEU A 237 -11.45 10.14 23.25
C LEU A 237 -12.35 9.73 22.08
N GLU A 238 -11.79 9.63 20.87
CA GLU A 238 -12.53 9.25 19.67
C GLU A 238 -13.04 7.80 19.73
N TYR A 239 -12.14 6.84 20.01
CA TYR A 239 -12.47 5.41 19.89
C TYR A 239 -12.76 4.72 21.23
N GLY A 240 -12.53 5.39 22.36
CA GLY A 240 -12.61 4.77 23.68
C GLY A 240 -11.60 3.64 23.90
N ASP A 241 -12.00 2.70 24.75
CA ASP A 241 -11.26 1.47 25.02
C ASP A 241 -11.63 0.35 24.05
N LEU A 242 -10.67 -0.02 23.20
CA LEU A 242 -10.81 -1.07 22.19
C LEU A 242 -10.26 -2.43 22.66
N THR A 243 -9.70 -2.51 23.87
CA THR A 243 -9.13 -3.77 24.38
C THR A 243 -10.18 -4.86 24.55
N LYS A 244 -11.43 -4.48 24.85
CA LYS A 244 -12.59 -5.39 24.88
C LYS A 244 -12.88 -6.08 23.54
N PHE A 245 -12.37 -5.55 22.43
CA PHE A 245 -12.47 -6.14 21.09
C PHE A 245 -11.17 -6.80 20.63
N GLY A 246 -10.18 -6.97 21.52
CA GLY A 246 -8.88 -7.56 21.19
C GLY A 246 -7.94 -6.62 20.44
N ILE A 247 -8.21 -5.31 20.41
CA ILE A 247 -7.36 -4.30 19.77
C ILE A 247 -6.54 -3.58 20.84
N TYR A 248 -5.21 -3.70 20.73
CA TYR A 248 -4.27 -3.12 21.66
C TYR A 248 -3.41 -2.06 20.97
N ARG A 249 -3.12 -0.96 21.67
CA ARG A 249 -2.19 0.07 21.19
C ARG A 249 -0.75 -0.29 21.56
N PRO A 250 0.24 -0.07 20.68
CA PRO A 250 1.64 -0.16 21.03
C PRO A 250 2.01 0.79 22.18
N PRO A 251 3.04 0.47 22.99
CA PRO A 251 3.48 1.34 24.08
C PRO A 251 4.11 2.65 23.58
N ARG A 252 4.75 2.62 22.41
CA ARG A 252 5.25 3.83 21.73
C ARG A 252 4.10 4.51 20.99
N GLY A 253 4.09 5.84 20.94
CA GLY A 253 3.08 6.59 20.19
C GLY A 253 3.14 6.38 18.67
N PRO A 254 2.10 6.81 17.93
CA PRO A 254 1.93 6.48 16.52
C PRO A 254 3.07 6.94 15.62
N PHE A 255 3.59 8.16 15.81
CA PHE A 255 4.65 8.72 14.97
C PHE A 255 6.02 8.19 15.38
N ALA A 256 6.32 8.08 16.68
CA ALA A 256 7.56 7.44 17.12
C ALA A 256 7.63 5.97 16.69
N ASN A 257 6.51 5.24 16.77
CA ASN A 257 6.45 3.85 16.32
C ASN A 257 6.73 3.73 14.81
N LYS A 258 6.20 4.64 13.99
CA LYS A 258 6.50 4.70 12.55
C LYS A 258 8.00 4.93 12.30
N ASN A 259 8.62 5.87 13.01
CA ASN A 259 10.04 6.17 12.81
C ASN A 259 10.96 5.00 13.17
N VAL A 260 10.60 4.20 14.18
CA VAL A 260 11.41 3.06 14.63
C VAL A 260 11.14 1.79 13.82
N THR A 261 9.88 1.52 13.49
CA THR A 261 9.47 0.21 12.93
C THR A 261 9.05 0.27 11.46
N GLY A 262 8.93 1.47 10.89
CA GLY A 262 8.29 1.71 9.58
C GLY A 262 6.76 1.57 9.59
N ARG A 263 6.15 1.08 10.68
CA ARG A 263 4.70 0.84 10.74
C ARG A 263 3.95 2.12 11.06
N SER A 264 3.27 2.65 10.05
CA SER A 264 2.35 3.77 10.19
C SER A 264 1.09 3.37 10.97
N PRO A 265 0.42 4.32 11.64
CA PRO A 265 -0.91 4.07 12.19
C PRO A 265 -1.88 3.67 11.09
N VAL A 266 -2.84 2.82 11.45
CA VAL A 266 -4.01 2.55 10.63
C VAL A 266 -4.89 3.78 10.61
N ILE A 267 -5.33 4.14 9.43
CA ILE A 267 -6.23 5.27 9.20
C ILE A 267 -7.62 4.69 9.03
N ASP A 268 -8.46 4.88 10.04
CA ASP A 268 -9.79 4.28 10.02
C ASP A 268 -10.70 4.97 9.00
N VAL A 269 -11.51 4.14 8.35
CA VAL A 269 -12.53 4.54 7.37
C VAL A 269 -13.94 4.16 7.85
N GLY A 270 -14.09 3.84 9.14
CA GLY A 270 -15.33 3.37 9.78
C GLY A 270 -15.27 1.92 10.28
N THR A 271 -14.16 1.22 10.06
CA THR A 271 -13.99 -0.19 10.44
C THR A 271 -14.06 -0.37 11.96
N ILE A 272 -13.54 0.58 12.74
CA ILE A 272 -13.61 0.49 14.20
C ILE A 272 -15.05 0.57 14.68
N GLY A 273 -15.88 1.44 14.10
CA GLY A 273 -17.31 1.50 14.43
C GLY A 273 -18.02 0.18 14.15
N LYS A 274 -17.75 -0.44 13.00
CA LYS A 274 -18.26 -1.77 12.62
C LYS A 274 -17.81 -2.89 13.58
N ILE A 275 -16.57 -2.82 14.08
CA ILE A 275 -16.07 -3.75 15.11
C ILE A 275 -16.78 -3.50 16.46
N GLN A 276 -16.97 -2.24 16.84
CA GLN A 276 -17.63 -1.86 18.09
C GLN A 276 -19.11 -2.29 18.12
N ASN A 277 -19.77 -2.23 16.97
CA ASN A 277 -21.14 -2.73 16.76
C ASN A 277 -21.19 -4.24 16.53
N GLU A 278 -20.06 -4.94 16.63
CA GLU A 278 -19.97 -6.39 16.49
C GLU A 278 -20.33 -6.95 15.09
N GLU A 279 -20.42 -6.08 14.08
CA GLU A 279 -20.69 -6.40 12.67
C GLU A 279 -19.46 -7.01 11.99
N ILE A 280 -18.26 -6.55 12.38
CA ILE A 280 -16.97 -7.18 12.02
C ILE A 280 -16.38 -7.86 13.25
N LYS A 281 -16.10 -9.16 13.17
CA LYS A 281 -15.54 -9.93 14.28
C LYS A 281 -14.01 -9.90 14.27
N VAL A 282 -13.39 -9.46 15.36
CA VAL A 282 -11.94 -9.60 15.56
C VAL A 282 -11.64 -11.02 16.05
N VAL A 283 -10.73 -11.69 15.35
CA VAL A 283 -10.25 -13.03 15.72
C VAL A 283 -8.73 -13.00 15.93
N PRO A 284 -8.18 -13.84 16.84
CA PRO A 284 -6.76 -13.85 17.11
C PRO A 284 -5.98 -14.58 16.01
N GLU A 285 -4.69 -14.78 16.23
CA GLU A 285 -3.81 -15.51 15.32
C GLU A 285 -4.33 -16.90 14.94
N ILE A 286 -4.14 -17.28 13.68
CA ILE A 286 -4.50 -18.59 13.13
C ILE A 286 -3.46 -19.62 13.56
N LEU A 287 -3.91 -20.78 14.04
CA LEU A 287 -3.05 -21.93 14.35
C LEU A 287 -2.88 -22.85 13.14
N ASN A 288 -4.00 -23.24 12.53
CA ASN A 288 -4.05 -24.04 11.32
C ASN A 288 -5.38 -23.87 10.60
N ILE A 289 -5.38 -24.28 9.33
CA ILE A 289 -6.55 -24.36 8.48
C ILE A 289 -6.73 -25.82 8.07
N GLU A 290 -7.94 -26.35 8.25
CA GLU A 290 -8.31 -27.70 7.86
C GLU A 290 -9.58 -27.63 6.99
N LYS A 291 -9.42 -27.84 5.68
CA LYS A 291 -10.48 -27.58 4.69
C LYS A 291 -10.98 -26.14 4.83
N ASN A 292 -12.27 -25.93 5.03
CA ASN A 292 -12.88 -24.61 5.23
C ASN A 292 -12.88 -24.15 6.70
N ASN A 293 -12.43 -24.98 7.63
CA ASN A 293 -12.38 -24.66 9.05
C ASN A 293 -11.05 -23.98 9.39
N VAL A 294 -11.11 -22.85 10.07
CA VAL A 294 -9.96 -22.10 10.56
C VAL A 294 -9.96 -22.14 12.08
N LYS A 295 -8.87 -22.64 12.65
CA LYS A 295 -8.66 -22.70 14.11
C LYS A 295 -7.79 -21.55 14.57
N PHE A 296 -8.22 -20.86 15.61
CA PHE A 296 -7.54 -19.70 16.17
C PHE A 296 -6.89 -20.01 17.51
N LYS A 297 -5.93 -19.17 17.91
CA LYS A 297 -5.11 -19.35 19.13
C LYS A 297 -5.91 -19.43 20.44
N ASN A 298 -7.09 -18.82 20.49
CA ASN A 298 -8.01 -18.88 21.63
C ASN A 298 -8.84 -20.17 21.66
N GLY A 299 -8.60 -21.12 20.76
CA GLY A 299 -9.34 -22.39 20.66
C GLY A 299 -10.65 -22.28 19.88
N THR A 300 -11.06 -21.08 19.44
CA THR A 300 -12.24 -20.94 18.58
C THR A 300 -11.97 -21.49 17.19
N GLU A 301 -13.00 -22.07 16.58
CA GLU A 301 -12.97 -22.61 15.22
C GLU A 301 -14.16 -22.03 14.45
N LYS A 302 -13.93 -21.62 13.20
CA LYS A 302 -14.99 -21.08 12.34
C LYS A 302 -14.76 -21.49 10.89
N ASN A 303 -15.86 -21.75 10.18
CA ASN A 303 -15.83 -22.01 8.75
C ASN A 303 -15.88 -20.70 7.95
N PHE A 304 -15.11 -20.63 6.86
CA PHE A 304 -15.09 -19.50 5.95
C PHE A 304 -15.23 -19.96 4.49
N ASP A 305 -15.82 -19.10 3.66
CA ASP A 305 -16.00 -19.31 2.22
C ASP A 305 -14.83 -18.70 1.41
N ALA A 306 -14.19 -17.65 1.95
CA ALA A 306 -13.06 -16.97 1.31
C ALA A 306 -12.08 -16.38 2.33
N ILE A 307 -10.82 -16.24 1.90
CA ILE A 307 -9.73 -15.62 2.66
C ILE A 307 -9.10 -14.49 1.85
N VAL A 308 -9.00 -13.30 2.44
CA VAL A 308 -8.26 -12.17 1.88
C VAL A 308 -6.99 -11.92 2.69
N LEU A 309 -5.84 -12.12 2.06
CA LEU A 309 -4.53 -11.86 2.64
C LEU A 309 -4.19 -10.36 2.52
N ALA A 310 -4.38 -9.62 3.62
CA ALA A 310 -3.95 -8.23 3.78
C ALA A 310 -2.62 -8.16 4.55
N THR A 311 -1.67 -9.00 4.12
CA THR A 311 -0.45 -9.36 4.85
C THR A 311 0.77 -8.54 4.45
N GLY A 312 0.58 -7.51 3.62
CA GLY A 312 1.63 -6.58 3.21
C GLY A 312 2.38 -7.03 1.97
N TYR A 313 3.52 -6.40 1.72
CA TYR A 313 4.26 -6.56 0.47
C TYR A 313 5.75 -6.72 0.71
N LYS A 314 6.45 -7.25 -0.30
CA LYS A 314 7.90 -7.25 -0.41
C LYS A 314 8.35 -6.27 -1.49
N SER A 315 9.46 -5.58 -1.24
CA SER A 315 10.17 -4.79 -2.24
C SER A 315 10.89 -5.71 -3.22
N ALA A 316 10.90 -5.36 -4.50
CA ALA A 316 11.67 -6.08 -5.51
C ALA A 316 13.14 -5.62 -5.58
N ALA A 317 13.49 -4.49 -4.97
CA ALA A 317 14.84 -3.95 -4.99
C ALA A 317 15.77 -4.60 -3.94
N ASN A 318 15.20 -5.24 -2.92
CA ASN A 318 15.93 -5.85 -1.80
C ASN A 318 15.93 -7.38 -1.87
N LYS A 319 15.92 -7.95 -3.08
CA LYS A 319 15.97 -9.40 -3.29
C LYS A 319 17.38 -9.95 -3.17
#